data_AF-A0AAV5TAG9-F1
#
_entry.id   AF-A0AAV5TAG9-F1
#
_cell.length_a   1.000
_cell.length_b   1.000
_cell.length_c   1.000
_cell.angle_alpha   90.00
_cell.angle_beta   90.00
_cell.angle_gamma   90.00
#
_symmetry.space_group_name_H-M   'P 1'
#
loop_
_entity.id
_entity.type
_entity.pdbx_description
1 polymer ?
#
loop_
_entity_poly.entity_id
_entity_poly.type
_entity_poly.pdbx_seq_one_letter_code
_entity_poly.pdbx_strand_id
1 'polypeptide(L)' 'ITTPGFPYNASLFCDFLLSVEEGKKVEVEIILLEANSCCDSLVLYDGYMGGNVIANLTGELSN' A
#
# COMPACT_ATOMS: atom_id res chain seq x y z
N ILE A 1 7.27 4.84 2.99
CA ILE A 1 6.59 3.96 3.98
C ILE A 1 7.00 2.54 3.64
N THR A 2 7.20 1.69 4.64
CA THR A 2 7.59 0.29 4.43
C THR A 2 6.73 -0.63 5.28
N THR A 3 6.53 -1.86 4.82
CA THR A 3 5.86 -2.91 5.58
C THR A 3 6.58 -3.13 6.91
N PRO A 4 5.87 -3.34 8.04
CA PRO A 4 6.50 -3.66 9.31
C PRO A 4 7.30 -4.95 9.19
N GLY A 5 8.55 -4.92 9.65
CA GLY A 5 9.46 -6.06 9.54
C GLY A 5 10.30 -6.07 8.26
N PHE A 6 10.04 -5.19 7.28
CA PHE A 6 10.91 -5.03 6.12
C PHE A 6 12.36 -4.73 6.55
N PRO A 7 13.39 -5.36 5.94
CA PRO A 7 13.32 -6.28 4.80
C PRO A 7 13.21 -7.78 5.18
N TYR A 8 13.08 -8.12 6.46
CA TYR A 8 13.21 -9.51 6.93
C TYR A 8 11.89 -10.27 7.09
N ASN A 9 10.78 -9.56 7.27
CA ASN A 9 9.45 -10.15 7.42
C ASN A 9 8.39 -9.25 6.77
N ALA A 10 7.53 -9.85 5.95
CA ALA A 10 6.41 -9.18 5.28
C ALA A 10 5.06 -9.92 5.46
N SER A 11 4.99 -10.97 6.29
CA SER A 11 3.76 -11.77 6.50
C SER A 11 2.84 -11.18 7.57
N LEU A 12 2.65 -9.85 7.56
CA LEU A 12 1.82 -9.12 8.52
C LEU A 12 0.76 -8.31 7.80
N PHE A 13 -0.46 -8.31 8.34
CA PHE A 13 -1.53 -7.40 7.91
C PHE A 13 -1.29 -6.02 8.50
N CYS A 14 -1.30 -4.99 7.65
CA CYS A 14 -0.99 -3.62 8.04
C CYS A 14 -1.83 -2.63 7.26
N ASP A 15 -2.29 -1.59 7.95
CA ASP A 15 -3.03 -0.48 7.38
C ASP A 15 -2.28 0.83 7.62
N PHE A 16 -2.15 1.64 6.57
CA PHE A 16 -1.51 2.95 6.64
C PHE A 16 -2.52 4.01 6.22
N LEU A 17 -2.75 5.00 7.10
CA LEU A 17 -3.58 6.15 6.78
C LEU A 17 -2.70 7.35 6.43
N LEU A 18 -2.85 7.85 5.21
CA LEU A 18 -2.23 9.09 4.74
C LEU A 18 -3.28 10.19 4.75
N SER A 19 -3.07 11.20 5.59
CA SER A 19 -3.94 12.36 5.68
C SER A 19 -3.14 13.64 5.58
N VAL A 20 -3.77 14.65 4.99
CA VAL A 20 -3.23 16.00 4.85
C VAL A 20 -4.33 17.00 5.21
N GLU A 21 -3.93 18.25 5.46
CA GLU A 21 -4.88 19.34 5.69
C GLU A 21 -5.79 19.57 4.48
N GLU A 22 -6.95 20.20 4.74
CA GLU A 22 -7.92 20.56 3.71
C GLU A 22 -7.26 21.36 2.56
N GLY A 23 -7.64 21.04 1.32
CA GLY A 23 -7.11 21.67 0.12
C GLY A 23 -5.78 21.11 -0.39
N LYS A 24 -5.14 20.19 0.34
CA LYS A 24 -3.93 19.48 -0.13
C LYS A 24 -4.30 18.10 -0.72
N LYS A 25 -3.37 17.52 -1.47
CA LYS A 25 -3.50 16.18 -2.07
C LYS A 25 -2.36 15.27 -1.63
N VAL A 26 -2.65 13.98 -1.49
CA VAL A 26 -1.66 12.94 -1.26
C VAL A 26 -1.26 12.36 -2.61
N GLU A 27 0.05 12.19 -2.83
CA GLU A 27 0.62 11.47 -3.95
C GLU A 27 1.41 10.27 -3.42
N VAL A 28 1.25 9.12 -4.06
CA VAL A 28 1.90 7.87 -3.66
C VAL A 28 2.60 7.27 -4.87
N GLU A 29 3.89 6.96 -4.69
CA GLU A 29 4.71 6.23 -5.65
C GLU A 29 5.11 4.89 -5.04
N ILE A 30 4.96 3.81 -5.81
CA ILE A 30 5.39 2.48 -5.42
C ILE A 30 6.79 2.24 -5.99
N ILE A 31 7.81 2.31 -5.12
CA ILE A 31 9.21 2.12 -5.51
C ILE A 31 9.56 0.63 -5.65
N LEU A 32 9.08 -0.19 -4.70
CA LEU A 32 9.30 -1.62 -4.65
C LEU A 32 8.09 -2.30 -4.03
N LEU A 33 7.60 -3.34 -4.68
CA LEU A 33 6.62 -4.28 -4.16
C LEU A 33 7.11 -5.69 -4.45
N GLU A 34 7.18 -6.53 -3.43
CA GLU A 34 7.38 -7.98 -3.56
C GLU A 34 6.31 -8.66 -2.70
N ALA A 35 5.32 -9.26 -3.37
CA ALA A 35 4.18 -9.90 -2.73
C ALA A 35 3.89 -11.25 -3.39
N ASN A 36 3.48 -12.24 -2.60
CA ASN A 36 3.07 -13.52 -3.16
C ASN A 36 1.81 -13.36 -4.03
N SER A 37 1.90 -13.73 -5.31
CA SER A 37 0.84 -13.49 -6.30
C SER A 37 -0.48 -14.22 -6.05
N CYS A 38 -0.54 -15.21 -5.16
CA CYS A 38 -1.80 -15.91 -4.88
C CYS A 38 -2.73 -15.13 -3.94
N CYS A 39 -2.13 -14.42 -2.97
CA CYS A 39 -2.80 -14.18 -1.70
C CYS A 39 -2.37 -12.88 -1.01
N ASP A 40 -1.20 -12.33 -1.34
CA ASP A 40 -0.72 -11.08 -0.77
C ASP A 40 -1.02 -9.93 -1.73
N SER A 41 -1.56 -8.83 -1.20
CA SER A 41 -1.91 -7.67 -2.01
C SER A 41 -1.71 -6.38 -1.26
N LEU A 42 -1.19 -5.37 -1.96
CA LEU A 42 -1.23 -3.98 -1.55
C LEU A 42 -2.46 -3.32 -2.18
N VAL A 43 -3.44 -2.95 -1.35
CA VAL A 43 -4.68 -2.31 -1.79
C VAL A 43 -4.66 -0.84 -1.38
N LEU A 44 -4.79 0.06 -2.35
CA LEU A 44 -4.90 1.49 -2.12
C LEU A 44 -6.37 1.89 -2.17
N TYR A 45 -6.79 2.62 -1.15
CA TYR A 45 -8.13 3.18 -1.03
C TYR A 45 -8.07 4.70 -1.10
N ASP A 46 -8.99 5.32 -1.84
CA ASP A 46 -9.25 6.76 -1.76
C ASP A 46 -10.32 7.03 -0.69
N GLY A 47 -9.97 7.85 0.30
CA GLY A 47 -10.77 8.11 1.49
C GLY A 47 -10.40 7.22 2.68
N TYR A 48 -11.41 6.78 3.44
CA TYR A 48 -11.22 5.92 4.61
C TYR A 48 -10.99 4.46 4.22
N MET A 49 -10.50 3.63 5.16
CA MET A 49 -10.38 2.18 4.96
C MET A 49 -11.73 1.57 4.55
N GLY A 50 -11.74 0.83 3.44
CA GLY A 50 -12.98 0.32 2.83
C GLY A 50 -13.71 1.32 1.93
N GLY A 51 -13.09 2.45 1.61
CA GLY A 51 -13.52 3.39 0.58
C GLY A 51 -13.32 2.85 -0.84
N ASN A 52 -13.18 3.74 -1.81
CA ASN A 52 -13.01 3.34 -3.21
C ASN A 52 -11.62 2.74 -3.42
N VAL A 53 -11.55 1.50 -3.91
CA VAL A 53 -10.27 0.89 -4.31
C VAL A 53 -9.78 1.59 -5.58
N ILE A 54 -8.61 2.21 -5.49
CA ILE A 54 -7.96 2.90 -6.62
C ILE A 54 -6.83 2.07 -7.22
N ALA A 55 -6.24 1.14 -6.46
CA ALA A 55 -5.30 0.16 -6.96
C ALA A 55 -5.32 -1.10 -6.09
N ASN A 56 -5.13 -2.25 -6.72
CA ASN A 56 -4.91 -3.53 -6.06
C ASN A 56 -3.71 -4.20 -6.74
N LEU A 57 -2.58 -4.21 -6.04
CA LEU A 57 -1.27 -4.60 -6.56
C LEU A 57 -0.79 -5.88 -5.87
N THR A 58 -0.14 -6.76 -6.63
CA THR A 58 0.46 -8.00 -6.14
C THR A 58 1.66 -8.38 -7.03
N GLY A 59 2.40 -9.43 -6.67
CA GLY A 59 3.58 -9.87 -7.39
C GLY A 59 4.79 -8.96 -7.14
N GLU A 60 5.66 -8.85 -8.15
CA GLU A 60 6.87 -8.04 -8.10
C GLU A 60 6.71 -6.79 -8.98
N LEU A 61 6.89 -5.61 -8.40
CA LEU A 61 6.91 -4.32 -9.10
C LEU A 61 8.12 -3.51 -8.63
N SER A 62 8.80 -2.86 -9.57
CA SER A 62 9.86 -1.90 -9.31
C SER A 62 9.81 -0.79 -10.35
N ASN A 63 10.11 0.45 -9.93
CA ASN A 63 10.28 1.60 -10.83
C ASN A 63 11.73 1.73 -11.29
#